data_AF-A0A811UCN1-F1
#
_entry.id   AF-A0A811UCN1-F1
#
_cell.length_a   1.000
_cell.length_b   1.000
_cell.length_c   1.000
_cell.angle_alpha   90.00
_cell.angle_beta   90.00
_cell.angle_gamma   90.00
#
_symmetry.space_group_name_H-M   'P 1'
#
loop_
_entity.id
_entity.type
_entity.pdbx_description
1 polymer ?
#
loop_
_entity_poly.entity_id
_entity_poly.type
_entity_poly.pdbx_seq_one_letter_code
_entity_poly.pdbx_strand_id
1 'polypeptide(L)'
;MLGRRYPNVITFPAGNPFDIDTFRKILPLSILFTLMVGTNNLCLKYVGVAFYYIGRSLTIVFNVVLTYTLLRQKTSYKAIICCVFVVFGFLLGVDQESITAQFSLRGTIYGVMGSLILAWYSIQTKKSLVHVQQEVLLLSFYNNVYSSFLFLPLILMNGEVSAIINYEHIFAPWFIGAMVVGGLCGFAIGFVTVLEIKVTSPLTHNISGTAKACAQTVIATQWYNDTKSGLWWTSNFIILLASAAYTRVKQLEMQRQHERGSTTQKA
;
A
#
# COMPACT_ATOMS: atom_id res chain seq x y z
N MET A 1 -29.64 2.29 -10.33
CA MET A 1 -30.38 2.58 -11.59
C MET A 1 -29.51 2.55 -12.86
N LEU A 2 -28.20 2.80 -12.82
CA LEU A 2 -27.35 2.74 -14.04
C LEU A 2 -27.04 1.31 -14.55
N GLY A 3 -26.98 0.30 -13.69
CA GLY A 3 -26.71 -1.10 -14.10
C GLY A 3 -27.81 -1.75 -14.95
N ARG A 4 -29.01 -1.14 -15.03
CA ARG A 4 -30.12 -1.65 -15.85
C ARG A 4 -30.10 -1.15 -17.30
N ARG A 5 -29.24 -0.15 -17.62
CA ARG A 5 -29.22 0.51 -18.94
C ARG A 5 -28.05 0.09 -19.84
N TYR A 6 -27.01 -0.55 -19.28
CA TYR A 6 -25.86 -1.08 -20.03
C TYR A 6 -25.38 -2.44 -19.47
N PRO A 7 -26.09 -3.54 -19.77
CA PRO A 7 -25.76 -4.87 -19.23
C PRO A 7 -24.44 -5.47 -19.74
N ASN A 8 -23.85 -4.92 -20.82
CA ASN A 8 -22.60 -5.42 -21.40
C ASN A 8 -21.33 -4.68 -20.95
N VAL A 9 -21.44 -3.61 -20.16
CA VAL A 9 -20.27 -2.78 -19.78
C VAL A 9 -20.13 -2.64 -18.26
N ILE A 10 -21.22 -2.71 -17.48
CA ILE A 10 -21.17 -2.58 -16.02
C ILE A 10 -22.21 -3.52 -15.39
N THR A 11 -21.82 -4.79 -15.19
CA THR A 11 -22.55 -5.72 -14.32
C THR A 11 -22.29 -5.30 -12.88
N PHE A 12 -23.22 -4.56 -12.26
CA PHE A 12 -23.18 -4.36 -10.82
C PHE A 12 -23.47 -5.71 -10.15
N PRO A 13 -22.58 -6.20 -9.28
CA PRO A 13 -22.77 -7.49 -8.63
C PRO A 13 -23.99 -7.50 -7.73
N ALA A 14 -24.78 -8.56 -7.80
CA ALA A 14 -25.88 -8.83 -6.87
C ALA A 14 -25.33 -9.43 -5.55
N GLY A 15 -24.37 -8.75 -4.93
CA GLY A 15 -23.85 -9.13 -3.61
C GLY A 15 -24.58 -8.37 -2.51
N ASN A 16 -25.08 -9.06 -1.50
CA ASN A 16 -25.70 -8.41 -0.34
C ASN A 16 -24.62 -8.07 0.71
N PRO A 17 -24.30 -6.79 0.95
CA PRO A 17 -23.25 -6.38 1.91
C PRO A 17 -23.54 -6.78 3.36
N PHE A 18 -24.77 -7.19 3.67
CA PHE A 18 -25.19 -7.52 5.03
C PHE A 18 -25.17 -9.01 5.34
N ASP A 19 -24.66 -9.85 4.43
CA ASP A 19 -24.45 -11.25 4.72
C ASP A 19 -23.29 -11.41 5.73
N ILE A 20 -23.59 -12.00 6.89
CA ILE A 20 -22.68 -12.14 8.04
C ILE A 20 -21.43 -12.93 7.66
N ASP A 21 -21.59 -13.94 6.80
CA ASP A 21 -20.46 -14.77 6.34
C ASP A 21 -19.50 -13.99 5.45
N THR A 22 -20.04 -13.14 4.58
CA THR A 22 -19.28 -12.25 3.70
C THR A 22 -18.61 -11.14 4.51
N PHE A 23 -19.34 -10.55 5.46
CA PHE A 23 -18.82 -9.55 6.39
C PHE A 23 -17.61 -10.07 7.16
N ARG A 24 -17.71 -11.24 7.82
CA ARG A 24 -16.64 -11.81 8.64
C ARG A 24 -15.37 -12.13 7.84
N LYS A 25 -15.52 -12.50 6.57
CA LYS A 25 -14.38 -12.83 5.68
C LYS A 25 -13.67 -11.58 5.15
N ILE A 26 -14.38 -10.47 4.95
CA ILE A 26 -13.85 -9.23 4.36
C ILE A 26 -13.44 -8.22 5.43
N LEU A 27 -14.03 -8.26 6.62
CA LEU A 27 -13.66 -7.42 7.77
C LEU A 27 -12.15 -7.30 8.02
N PRO A 28 -11.34 -8.39 8.04
CA PRO A 28 -9.90 -8.26 8.25
C PRO A 28 -9.21 -7.45 7.14
N LEU A 29 -9.70 -7.51 5.91
CA LEU A 29 -9.19 -6.68 4.82
C LEU A 29 -9.46 -5.19 5.08
N SER A 30 -10.68 -4.86 5.51
CA SER A 30 -11.10 -3.48 5.78
C SER A 30 -10.42 -2.85 6.99
N ILE A 31 -10.15 -3.66 8.02
CA ILE A 31 -9.31 -3.24 9.15
C ILE A 31 -7.90 -2.90 8.67
N LEU A 32 -7.27 -3.79 7.88
CA LEU A 32 -5.93 -3.54 7.34
C LEU A 32 -5.90 -2.32 6.41
N PHE A 33 -6.92 -2.14 5.57
CA PHE A 33 -7.03 -0.97 4.70
C PHE A 33 -7.15 0.33 5.50
N THR A 34 -8.04 0.37 6.49
CA THR A 34 -8.26 1.55 7.34
C THR A 34 -6.99 1.91 8.10
N LEU A 35 -6.34 0.92 8.72
CA LEU A 35 -5.06 1.12 9.42
C LEU A 35 -3.96 1.57 8.47
N MET A 36 -3.85 0.97 7.28
CA MET A 36 -2.87 1.37 6.27
C MET A 36 -3.03 2.84 5.87
N VAL A 37 -4.27 3.27 5.56
CA VAL A 37 -4.53 4.67 5.17
C VAL A 37 -4.30 5.61 6.36
N GLY A 38 -4.80 5.29 7.55
CA GLY A 38 -4.61 6.09 8.75
C GLY A 38 -3.14 6.27 9.12
N THR A 39 -2.37 5.18 9.17
CA THR A 39 -0.94 5.22 9.48
C THR A 39 -0.14 5.96 8.40
N ASN A 40 -0.48 5.81 7.11
CA ASN A 40 0.18 6.57 6.04
C ASN A 40 -0.08 8.07 6.15
N ASN A 41 -1.32 8.48 6.45
CA ASN A 41 -1.67 9.89 6.65
C ASN A 41 -0.95 10.49 7.87
N LEU A 42 -0.90 9.76 8.98
CA LEU A 42 -0.14 10.17 10.17
C LEU A 42 1.36 10.26 9.87
N CYS A 43 1.93 9.35 9.07
CA CYS A 43 3.32 9.44 8.65
C CYS A 43 3.58 10.74 7.87
N LEU A 44 2.76 11.05 6.86
CA LEU A 44 2.88 12.27 6.05
C LEU A 44 2.62 13.57 6.85
N LYS A 45 1.87 13.50 7.96
CA LYS A 45 1.69 14.63 8.87
C LYS A 45 2.97 14.98 9.64
N TYR A 46 3.76 13.97 10.00
CA TYR A 46 4.97 14.14 10.82
C TYR A 46 6.26 14.14 10.01
N VAL A 47 6.20 13.76 8.73
CA VAL A 47 7.38 13.54 7.90
C VAL A 47 7.14 14.00 6.47
N GLY A 48 8.16 14.61 5.85
CA GLY A 48 8.14 14.96 4.44
C GLY A 48 8.04 13.76 3.49
N VAL A 49 7.57 14.03 2.27
CA VAL A 49 7.36 13.03 1.20
C VAL A 49 8.63 12.24 0.88
N ALA A 50 9.79 12.90 0.92
CA ALA A 50 11.09 12.31 0.63
C ALA A 50 11.44 11.17 1.60
N PHE A 51 11.16 11.34 2.89
CA PHE A 51 11.39 10.30 3.90
C PHE A 51 10.26 9.27 3.96
N TYR A 52 9.02 9.65 3.58
CA TYR A 52 7.93 8.69 3.39
C TYR A 52 8.33 7.56 2.43
N TYR A 53 9.05 7.86 1.34
CA TYR A 53 9.60 6.85 0.43
C TYR A 53 10.56 5.87 1.11
N ILE A 54 11.49 6.36 1.94
CA ILE A 54 12.45 5.54 2.67
C ILE A 54 11.69 4.54 3.55
N GLY A 55 10.70 5.00 4.32
CA GLY A 55 9.81 4.13 5.10
C GLY A 55 9.05 3.12 4.25
N ARG A 56 8.49 3.55 3.11
CA ARG A 56 7.75 2.70 2.17
C ARG A 56 8.58 1.56 1.60
N SER A 57 9.87 1.77 1.33
CA SER A 57 10.75 0.75 0.76
C SER A 57 10.85 -0.52 1.62
N LEU A 58 10.71 -0.37 2.94
CA LEU A 58 10.74 -1.46 3.92
C LEU A 58 9.57 -2.45 3.76
N THR A 59 8.51 -2.05 3.03
CA THR A 59 7.40 -2.93 2.67
C THR A 59 7.88 -4.21 1.97
N ILE A 60 8.96 -4.13 1.19
CA ILE A 60 9.52 -5.30 0.48
C ILE A 60 10.09 -6.31 1.49
N VAL A 61 10.82 -5.82 2.50
CA VAL A 61 11.38 -6.66 3.56
C VAL A 61 10.25 -7.34 4.34
N PHE A 62 9.21 -6.60 4.70
CA PHE A 62 8.04 -7.18 5.37
C PHE A 62 7.28 -8.15 4.49
N ASN A 63 7.18 -7.93 3.19
CA ASN A 63 6.55 -8.88 2.28
C ASN A 63 7.33 -10.20 2.22
N VAL A 64 8.67 -10.17 2.22
CA VAL A 64 9.50 -11.37 2.32
C VAL A 64 9.24 -12.13 3.61
N VAL A 65 9.25 -11.42 4.74
CA VAL A 65 9.01 -12.02 6.06
C VAL A 65 7.60 -12.62 6.12
N LEU A 66 6.57 -11.89 5.70
CA LEU A 66 5.19 -12.35 5.70
C LEU A 66 4.95 -13.49 4.70
N THR A 67 5.62 -13.49 3.55
CA THR A 67 5.55 -14.62 2.60
C THR A 67 6.16 -15.88 3.20
N TYR A 68 7.25 -15.75 3.95
CA TYR A 68 7.84 -16.87 4.67
C TYR A 68 6.94 -17.35 5.83
N THR A 69 6.39 -16.45 6.65
CA THR A 69 5.60 -16.83 7.83
C THR A 69 4.15 -17.23 7.52
N LEU A 70 3.43 -16.45 6.70
CA LEU A 70 2.02 -16.68 6.38
C LEU A 70 1.81 -17.66 5.23
N LEU A 71 2.67 -17.64 4.20
CA LEU A 71 2.54 -18.50 3.03
C LEU A 71 3.44 -19.75 3.09
N ARG A 72 4.34 -19.84 4.09
CA ARG A 72 5.31 -20.94 4.27
C ARG A 72 6.14 -21.25 3.01
N GLN A 73 6.33 -20.26 2.16
CA GLN A 73 7.16 -20.40 0.96
C GLN A 73 8.62 -20.09 1.30
N LYS A 74 9.54 -21.01 0.97
CA LYS A 74 10.98 -20.77 1.17
C LYS A 74 11.44 -19.62 0.28
N THR A 75 12.12 -18.65 0.89
CA THR A 75 12.76 -17.52 0.21
C THR A 75 14.20 -17.88 -0.12
N SER A 76 14.65 -17.59 -1.34
CA SER A 76 16.03 -17.85 -1.75
C SER A 76 17.01 -16.96 -0.99
N TYR A 77 18.23 -17.46 -0.82
CA TYR A 77 19.36 -16.69 -0.28
C TYR A 77 19.60 -15.38 -1.04
N LYS A 78 19.38 -15.38 -2.37
CA LYS A 78 19.50 -14.16 -3.20
C LYS A 78 18.49 -13.08 -2.80
N ALA A 79 17.27 -13.47 -2.45
CA ALA A 79 16.23 -12.55 -2.00
C ALA A 79 16.56 -11.94 -0.63
N ILE A 80 17.19 -12.70 0.26
CA ILE A 80 17.65 -12.23 1.57
C ILE A 80 18.74 -11.18 1.41
N ILE A 81 19.72 -11.41 0.54
CA ILE A 81 20.77 -10.41 0.25
C ILE A 81 20.16 -9.09 -0.20
N CYS A 82 19.20 -9.11 -1.13
CA CYS A 82 18.52 -7.88 -1.56
C CYS A 82 17.82 -7.16 -0.39
N CYS A 83 17.20 -7.90 0.54
CA CYS A 83 16.58 -7.30 1.72
C CYS A 83 17.62 -6.62 2.62
N VAL A 84 18.80 -7.23 2.81
CA VAL A 84 19.90 -6.62 3.57
C VAL A 84 20.30 -5.28 2.94
N PHE A 85 20.41 -5.21 1.61
CA PHE A 85 20.71 -3.95 0.91
C PHE A 85 19.59 -2.91 1.04
N VAL A 86 18.32 -3.31 1.04
CA VAL A 86 17.19 -2.39 1.31
C VAL A 86 17.27 -1.83 2.73
N VAL A 87 17.54 -2.67 3.73
CA VAL A 87 17.70 -2.23 5.13
C VAL A 87 18.91 -1.31 5.27
N PHE A 88 20.03 -1.64 4.63
CA PHE A 88 21.23 -0.79 4.62
C PHE A 88 20.95 0.58 4.01
N GLY A 89 20.30 0.63 2.84
CA GLY A 89 19.87 1.88 2.22
C GLY A 89 18.91 2.67 3.12
N PHE A 90 17.97 2.00 3.78
CA PHE A 90 17.06 2.63 4.75
C PHE A 90 17.82 3.28 5.91
N LEU A 91 18.75 2.56 6.53
CA LEU A 91 19.56 3.09 7.65
C LEU A 91 20.38 4.30 7.23
N LEU A 92 21.03 4.24 6.05
CA LEU A 92 21.75 5.40 5.50
C LEU A 92 20.83 6.60 5.25
N GLY A 93 19.61 6.36 4.77
CA GLY A 93 18.63 7.41 4.51
C GLY A 93 18.13 8.06 5.80
N VAL A 94 17.87 7.26 6.83
CA VAL A 94 17.45 7.74 8.15
C VAL A 94 18.56 8.54 8.83
N ASP A 95 19.81 8.08 8.74
CA ASP A 95 20.96 8.75 9.34
C ASP A 95 21.13 10.18 8.80
N GLN A 96 21.06 10.37 7.48
CA GLN A 96 21.16 11.70 6.86
C GLN A 96 20.02 12.65 7.26
N GLU A 97 18.80 12.13 7.38
CA GLU A 97 17.63 12.91 7.79
C GLU A 97 17.67 13.23 9.30
N SER A 98 18.28 12.36 10.10
CA SER A 98 18.55 12.60 11.53
C SER A 98 19.53 13.76 11.76
N ILE A 99 20.53 13.89 10.88
CA ILE A 99 21.52 14.97 10.93
C ILE A 99 20.91 16.32 10.51
N THR A 100 19.87 16.31 9.66
CA THR A 100 19.24 17.53 9.12
C THR A 100 18.16 18.12 10.06
N ALA A 101 18.00 17.60 11.29
CA ALA A 101 17.00 18.01 12.29
C ALA A 101 15.52 17.95 11.84
N GLN A 102 15.23 17.39 10.65
CA GLN A 102 13.88 17.13 10.14
C GLN A 102 13.33 15.75 10.56
N PHE A 103 14.13 14.99 11.32
CA PHE A 103 13.75 13.64 11.75
C PHE A 103 12.66 13.64 12.83
N SER A 104 11.55 12.96 12.53
CA SER A 104 10.49 12.68 13.48
C SER A 104 10.43 11.19 13.77
N LEU A 105 10.85 10.78 14.98
CA LEU A 105 10.79 9.39 15.44
C LEU A 105 9.36 8.82 15.33
N ARG A 106 8.35 9.62 15.69
CA ARG A 106 6.93 9.23 15.59
C ARG A 106 6.54 8.94 14.16
N GLY A 107 6.98 9.80 13.24
CA GLY A 107 6.79 9.63 11.82
C GLY A 107 7.44 8.38 11.24
N THR A 108 8.66 8.05 11.68
CA THR A 108 9.38 6.83 11.31
C THR A 108 8.66 5.58 11.79
N ILE A 109 8.18 5.56 13.03
CA ILE A 109 7.41 4.42 13.58
C ILE A 109 6.15 4.19 12.76
N TYR A 110 5.39 5.25 12.45
CA TYR A 110 4.23 5.15 11.57
C TYR A 110 4.62 4.69 10.16
N GLY A 111 5.72 5.16 9.60
CA GLY A 111 6.21 4.69 8.30
C GLY A 111 6.50 3.18 8.28
N VAL A 112 7.19 2.68 9.30
CA VAL A 112 7.52 1.24 9.44
C VAL A 112 6.25 0.40 9.64
N MET A 113 5.35 0.84 10.52
CA MET A 113 4.06 0.18 10.73
C MET A 113 3.20 0.18 9.47
N GLY A 114 3.14 1.31 8.76
CA GLY A 114 2.40 1.46 7.51
C GLY A 114 2.90 0.49 6.44
N SER A 115 4.21 0.32 6.33
CA SER A 115 4.84 -0.65 5.42
C SER A 115 4.51 -2.10 5.77
N LEU A 116 4.46 -2.45 7.05
CA LEU A 116 4.05 -3.79 7.50
C LEU A 116 2.57 -4.06 7.18
N ILE A 117 1.69 -3.12 7.55
CA ILE A 117 0.25 -3.24 7.35
C ILE A 117 -0.09 -3.29 5.86
N LEU A 118 0.61 -2.49 5.03
CA LEU A 118 0.48 -2.54 3.57
C LEU A 118 0.88 -3.90 2.99
N ALA A 119 2.00 -4.47 3.44
CA ALA A 119 2.43 -5.79 2.98
C ALA A 119 1.40 -6.88 3.36
N TRP A 120 0.82 -6.79 4.55
CA TRP A 120 -0.25 -7.68 4.97
C TRP A 120 -1.53 -7.45 4.16
N TYR A 121 -1.91 -6.20 3.94
CA TYR A 121 -3.07 -5.81 3.15
C TYR A 121 -3.02 -6.38 1.74
N SER A 122 -1.88 -6.32 1.04
CA SER A 122 -1.78 -6.84 -0.33
C SER A 122 -1.95 -8.37 -0.39
N ILE A 123 -1.40 -9.10 0.60
CA ILE A 123 -1.59 -10.56 0.73
C ILE A 123 -3.06 -10.88 1.03
N GLN A 124 -3.67 -10.16 1.98
CA GLN A 124 -5.06 -10.38 2.37
C GLN A 124 -6.04 -10.00 1.26
N THR A 125 -5.72 -9.00 0.44
CA THR A 125 -6.50 -8.61 -0.74
C THR A 125 -6.60 -9.77 -1.72
N LYS A 126 -5.47 -10.42 -2.05
CA LYS A 126 -5.47 -11.57 -2.96
C LYS A 126 -6.27 -12.75 -2.42
N LYS A 127 -6.19 -13.03 -1.12
CA LYS A 127 -7.01 -14.07 -0.47
C LYS A 127 -8.50 -13.71 -0.53
N SER A 128 -8.86 -12.49 -0.19
CA SER A 128 -10.26 -12.03 -0.15
C SER A 128 -10.89 -11.99 -1.55
N LEU A 129 -10.08 -11.68 -2.57
CA LEU A 129 -10.51 -11.66 -3.97
C LEU A 129 -10.99 -13.04 -4.48
N VAL A 130 -10.42 -14.13 -3.96
CA VAL A 130 -10.89 -15.50 -4.27
C VAL A 130 -12.28 -15.76 -3.70
N HIS A 131 -12.63 -15.16 -2.55
CA HIS A 131 -13.92 -15.36 -1.89
C HIS A 131 -15.08 -14.63 -2.56
N VAL A 132 -14.79 -13.51 -3.24
CA VAL A 132 -15.80 -12.70 -3.96
C VAL A 132 -15.81 -13.00 -5.47
N GLN A 133 -15.50 -14.24 -5.86
CA GLN A 133 -15.50 -14.69 -7.27
C GLN A 133 -14.67 -13.80 -8.21
N GLN A 134 -13.57 -13.22 -7.70
CA GLN A 134 -12.69 -12.31 -8.46
C GLN A 134 -13.33 -10.99 -8.90
N GLU A 135 -14.46 -10.59 -8.32
CA GLU A 135 -15.09 -9.32 -8.64
C GLU A 135 -14.44 -8.15 -7.86
N VAL A 136 -13.64 -7.38 -8.58
CA VAL A 136 -12.89 -6.22 -8.05
C VAL A 136 -13.84 -5.15 -7.51
N LEU A 137 -14.89 -4.82 -8.27
CA LEU A 137 -15.83 -3.77 -7.91
C LEU A 137 -16.60 -4.12 -6.63
N LEU A 138 -16.98 -5.40 -6.47
CA LEU A 138 -17.67 -5.89 -5.28
C LEU A 138 -16.77 -5.78 -4.04
N LEU A 139 -15.52 -6.22 -4.18
CA LEU A 139 -14.54 -6.16 -3.08
C LEU A 139 -14.28 -4.71 -2.65
N SER A 140 -14.08 -3.81 -3.62
CA SER A 140 -13.88 -2.39 -3.36
C SER A 140 -15.11 -1.76 -2.71
N PHE A 141 -16.32 -2.11 -3.13
CA PHE A 141 -17.55 -1.64 -2.51
C PHE A 141 -17.66 -2.06 -1.04
N TYR A 142 -17.54 -3.36 -0.75
CA TYR A 142 -17.55 -3.86 0.63
C TYR A 142 -16.45 -3.24 1.48
N ASN A 143 -15.24 -3.17 0.93
CA ASN A 143 -14.11 -2.61 1.65
C ASN A 143 -14.33 -1.13 2.00
N ASN A 144 -14.83 -0.32 1.07
CA ASN A 144 -15.08 1.10 1.31
C ASN A 144 -16.21 1.30 2.34
N VAL A 145 -17.31 0.56 2.23
CA VAL A 145 -18.42 0.64 3.20
C VAL A 145 -17.95 0.30 4.61
N TYR A 146 -17.25 -0.82 4.80
CA TYR A 146 -16.75 -1.20 6.13
C TYR A 146 -15.67 -0.25 6.64
N SER A 147 -14.80 0.24 5.76
CA SER A 147 -13.75 1.19 6.14
C SER A 147 -14.34 2.54 6.57
N SER A 148 -15.44 3.01 5.96
CA SER A 148 -16.14 4.21 6.42
C SER A 148 -16.58 4.10 7.87
N PHE A 149 -17.08 2.93 8.30
CA PHE A 149 -17.42 2.70 9.71
C PHE A 149 -16.19 2.56 10.61
N LEU A 150 -15.13 1.90 10.13
CA LEU A 150 -13.88 1.71 10.89
C LEU A 150 -13.07 3.01 11.05
N PHE A 151 -13.25 4.00 10.19
CA PHE A 151 -12.63 5.31 10.34
C PHE A 151 -13.22 6.14 11.49
N LEU A 152 -14.50 5.99 11.81
CA LEU A 152 -15.17 6.72 12.90
C LEU A 152 -14.46 6.58 14.26
N PRO A 153 -14.16 5.36 14.77
CA PRO A 153 -13.42 5.22 16.03
C PRO A 153 -11.99 5.78 15.92
N LEU A 154 -11.36 5.70 14.74
CA LEU A 154 -10.02 6.25 14.54
C LEU A 154 -10.00 7.79 14.69
N ILE A 155 -11.01 8.47 14.14
CA ILE A 155 -11.19 9.93 14.25
C ILE A 155 -11.39 10.33 15.72
N LEU A 156 -12.18 9.54 16.47
CA LEU A 156 -12.41 9.75 17.90
C LEU A 156 -11.12 9.59 18.71
N MET A 157 -10.37 8.51 18.47
CA MET A 157 -9.11 8.23 19.17
C MET A 157 -8.01 9.28 18.92
N ASN A 158 -7.96 9.85 17.71
CA ASN A 158 -6.98 10.88 17.36
C ASN A 158 -7.39 12.30 17.81
N GLY A 159 -8.59 12.47 18.38
CA GLY A 159 -9.08 13.79 18.82
C GLY A 159 -9.41 14.76 17.68
N GLU A 160 -9.58 14.25 16.45
CA GLU A 160 -9.83 15.08 15.26
C GLU A 160 -11.25 15.66 15.24
N VAL A 161 -12.16 15.17 16.09
CA VAL A 161 -13.53 15.69 16.23
C VAL A 161 -13.55 17.18 16.55
N SER A 162 -12.67 17.64 17.44
CA SER A 162 -12.59 19.07 17.79
C SER A 162 -12.13 19.91 16.59
N ALA A 163 -11.19 19.41 15.80
CA ALA A 163 -10.73 20.10 14.60
C ALA A 163 -11.83 20.18 13.53
N ILE A 164 -12.65 19.14 13.40
CA ILE A 164 -13.77 19.09 12.45
C ILE A 164 -14.88 20.08 12.83
N ILE A 165 -15.27 20.12 14.11
CA ILE A 165 -16.36 21.01 14.59
C ILE A 165 -15.96 22.48 14.52
N ASN A 166 -14.70 22.80 14.84
CA ASN A 166 -14.21 24.17 14.85
C ASN A 166 -13.79 24.69 13.46
N TYR A 167 -13.87 23.85 12.41
CA TYR A 167 -13.49 24.27 11.07
C TYR A 167 -14.63 25.01 10.36
N GLU A 168 -14.51 26.33 10.29
CA GLU A 168 -15.52 27.24 9.73
C GLU A 168 -15.85 26.96 8.25
N HIS A 169 -14.90 26.44 7.47
CA HIS A 169 -15.04 26.22 6.03
C HIS A 169 -15.44 24.79 5.65
N ILE A 170 -15.94 23.98 6.58
CA ILE A 170 -16.30 22.58 6.30
C ILE A 170 -17.41 22.45 5.24
N PHE A 171 -18.29 23.44 5.16
CA PHE A 171 -19.36 23.50 4.17
C PHE A 171 -19.06 24.42 2.98
N ALA A 172 -17.84 24.97 2.91
CA ALA A 172 -17.46 25.84 1.81
C ALA A 172 -17.48 25.05 0.49
N PRO A 173 -18.03 25.60 -0.62
CA PRO A 173 -18.13 24.89 -1.89
C PRO A 173 -16.78 24.40 -2.43
N TRP A 174 -15.71 25.18 -2.22
CA TRP A 174 -14.35 24.78 -2.63
C TRP A 174 -13.85 23.56 -1.82
N PHE A 175 -14.17 23.50 -0.52
CA PHE A 175 -13.75 22.42 0.37
C PHE A 175 -14.50 21.13 0.03
N ILE A 176 -15.83 21.21 -0.13
CA ILE A 176 -16.65 20.08 -0.57
C ILE A 176 -16.20 19.62 -1.97
N GLY A 177 -15.93 20.54 -2.89
CA GLY A 177 -15.40 20.22 -4.22
C GLY A 177 -14.08 19.46 -4.14
N ALA A 178 -13.13 19.93 -3.34
CA ALA A 178 -11.86 19.23 -3.12
C ALA A 178 -12.05 17.85 -2.48
N MET A 179 -12.97 17.70 -1.53
CA MET A 179 -13.30 16.44 -0.88
C MET A 179 -13.95 15.44 -1.85
N VAL A 180 -14.85 15.89 -2.74
CA VAL A 180 -15.48 15.06 -3.76
C VAL A 180 -14.45 14.58 -4.78
N VAL A 181 -13.62 15.49 -5.30
CA VAL A 181 -12.54 15.14 -6.24
C VAL A 181 -11.55 14.19 -5.59
N GLY A 182 -11.14 14.46 -4.35
CA GLY A 182 -10.27 13.58 -3.56
C GLY A 182 -10.89 12.19 -3.33
N GLY A 183 -12.19 12.12 -3.03
CA GLY A 183 -12.93 10.87 -2.86
C GLY A 183 -13.02 10.06 -4.16
N LEU A 184 -13.27 10.72 -5.30
CA LEU A 184 -13.27 10.08 -6.62
C LEU A 184 -11.90 9.52 -6.98
N CYS A 185 -10.84 10.31 -6.77
CA CYS A 185 -9.45 9.86 -6.97
C CYS A 185 -9.09 8.70 -6.03
N GLY A 186 -9.50 8.77 -4.76
CA GLY A 186 -9.30 7.70 -3.78
C GLY A 186 -10.01 6.40 -4.16
N PHE A 187 -11.25 6.50 -4.62
CA PHE A 187 -12.00 5.35 -5.15
C PHE A 187 -11.31 4.76 -6.39
N ALA A 188 -10.88 5.59 -7.33
CA ALA A 188 -10.18 5.14 -8.53
C ALA A 188 -8.86 4.43 -8.19
N ILE A 189 -8.05 5.00 -7.30
CA ILE A 189 -6.79 4.36 -6.84
C ILE A 189 -7.09 3.05 -6.11
N GLY A 190 -8.12 3.01 -5.26
CA GLY A 190 -8.54 1.78 -4.57
C GLY A 190 -8.95 0.68 -5.55
N PHE A 191 -9.74 1.02 -6.56
CA PHE A 191 -10.14 0.10 -7.63
C PHE A 191 -8.95 -0.41 -8.43
N VAL A 192 -8.09 0.50 -8.92
CA VAL A 192 -6.89 0.15 -9.70
C VAL A 192 -5.93 -0.70 -8.87
N THR A 193 -5.78 -0.44 -7.57
CA THR A 193 -4.92 -1.23 -6.67
C THR A 193 -5.40 -2.68 -6.57
N VAL A 194 -6.70 -2.89 -6.36
CA VAL A 194 -7.27 -4.25 -6.30
C VAL A 194 -7.18 -4.93 -7.66
N LEU A 195 -7.41 -4.19 -8.76
CA LEU A 195 -7.25 -4.70 -10.12
C LEU A 195 -5.81 -5.12 -10.42
N GLU A 196 -4.83 -4.30 -10.05
CA GLU A 196 -3.39 -4.59 -10.21
C GLU A 196 -3.03 -5.86 -9.44
N ILE A 197 -3.46 -6.00 -8.18
CA ILE A 197 -3.23 -7.22 -7.38
C ILE A 197 -3.94 -8.43 -8.01
N LYS A 198 -5.12 -8.25 -8.60
CA LYS A 198 -5.85 -9.31 -9.31
C LYS A 198 -5.06 -9.84 -10.49
N VAL A 199 -4.67 -8.96 -11.43
CA VAL A 199 -4.02 -9.36 -12.68
C VAL A 199 -2.55 -9.71 -12.49
N THR A 200 -1.92 -9.22 -11.41
CA THR A 200 -0.53 -9.54 -11.07
C THR A 200 -0.46 -10.37 -9.77
N SER A 201 0.46 -10.00 -8.88
CA SER A 201 0.65 -10.60 -7.57
C SER A 201 0.77 -9.50 -6.50
N PRO A 202 0.48 -9.81 -5.22
CA PRO A 202 0.72 -8.90 -4.10
C PRO A 202 2.16 -8.34 -4.08
N LEU A 203 3.11 -9.15 -4.51
CA LEU A 203 4.50 -8.78 -4.60
C LEU A 203 4.74 -7.71 -5.67
N THR A 204 4.23 -7.96 -6.88
CA THR A 204 4.35 -7.04 -8.02
C THR A 204 3.72 -5.68 -7.70
N HIS A 205 2.57 -5.67 -7.05
CA HIS A 205 1.93 -4.43 -6.58
C HIS A 205 2.81 -3.67 -5.59
N ASN A 206 3.41 -4.36 -4.59
CA ASN A 206 4.28 -3.68 -3.63
C ASN A 206 5.52 -3.08 -4.31
N ILE A 207 6.08 -3.75 -5.31
CA ILE A 207 7.23 -3.25 -6.09
C ILE A 207 6.83 -2.02 -6.94
N SER A 208 5.71 -2.11 -7.66
CA SER A 208 5.12 -1.00 -8.40
C SER A 208 4.89 0.21 -7.48
N GLY A 209 4.41 -0.05 -6.26
CA GLY A 209 4.28 0.95 -5.20
C GLY A 209 5.61 1.61 -4.80
N THR A 210 6.70 0.86 -4.67
CA THR A 210 8.04 1.41 -4.39
C THR A 210 8.55 2.26 -5.56
N ALA A 211 8.37 1.81 -6.81
CA ALA A 211 8.76 2.57 -8.00
C ALA A 211 7.97 3.89 -8.11
N LYS A 212 6.65 3.84 -7.88
CA LYS A 212 5.79 5.04 -7.79
C LYS A 212 6.30 6.01 -6.72
N ALA A 213 6.61 5.51 -5.53
CA ALA A 213 7.08 6.34 -4.43
C ALA A 213 8.47 6.95 -4.73
N CYS A 214 9.36 6.23 -5.42
CA CYS A 214 10.64 6.78 -5.86
C CYS A 214 10.44 7.92 -6.88
N ALA A 215 9.60 7.70 -7.89
CA ALA A 215 9.28 8.75 -8.87
C ALA A 215 8.67 9.98 -8.18
N GLN A 216 7.74 9.76 -7.25
CA GLN A 216 7.14 10.81 -6.43
C GLN A 216 8.19 11.58 -5.63
N THR A 217 9.18 10.90 -5.06
CA THR A 217 10.28 11.53 -4.32
C THR A 217 11.17 12.40 -5.21
N VAL A 218 11.53 11.95 -6.41
CA VAL A 218 12.31 12.76 -7.37
C VAL A 218 11.53 14.00 -7.80
N ILE A 219 10.24 13.85 -8.09
CA ILE A 219 9.37 14.98 -8.45
C ILE A 219 9.26 15.95 -7.27
N ALA A 220 9.09 15.43 -6.05
CA ALA A 220 8.96 16.26 -4.85
C ALA A 220 10.24 17.05 -4.56
N THR A 221 11.43 16.44 -4.64
CA THR A 221 12.69 17.17 -4.39
C THR A 221 12.91 18.30 -5.40
N GLN A 222 12.56 18.07 -6.67
CA GLN A 222 12.63 19.10 -7.72
C GLN A 222 11.58 20.20 -7.50
N TRP A 223 10.33 19.83 -7.23
CA TRP A 223 9.23 20.78 -7.08
C TRP A 223 9.39 21.66 -5.84
N TYR A 224 9.80 21.08 -4.71
CA TYR A 224 10.00 21.81 -3.46
C TYR A 224 11.37 22.50 -3.35
N ASN A 225 12.23 22.39 -4.38
CA ASN A 225 13.61 22.89 -4.37
C ASN A 225 14.40 22.46 -3.11
N ASP A 226 14.14 21.24 -2.64
CA ASP A 226 14.73 20.73 -1.40
C ASP A 226 16.11 20.12 -1.70
N THR A 227 17.16 20.77 -1.22
CA THR A 227 18.55 20.34 -1.46
C THR A 227 18.91 19.18 -0.54
N LYS A 228 18.92 17.96 -1.07
CA LYS A 228 19.34 16.76 -0.33
C LYS A 228 20.83 16.45 -0.51
N SER A 229 21.45 15.91 0.54
CA SER A 229 22.84 15.45 0.56
C SER A 229 23.12 14.39 -0.52
N GLY A 230 24.35 14.34 -1.04
CA GLY A 230 24.76 13.28 -1.97
C GLY A 230 24.59 11.87 -1.39
N LEU A 231 24.78 11.71 -0.07
CA LEU A 231 24.58 10.43 0.62
C LEU A 231 23.11 9.99 0.66
N TRP A 232 22.19 10.96 0.65
CA TRP A 232 20.76 10.69 0.60
C TRP A 232 20.36 10.15 -0.78
N TRP A 233 20.93 10.70 -1.85
CA TRP A 233 20.74 10.19 -3.22
C TRP A 233 21.32 8.78 -3.39
N THR A 234 22.50 8.50 -2.83
CA THR A 234 23.07 7.14 -2.88
C THR A 234 22.20 6.14 -2.12
N SER A 235 21.65 6.50 -0.95
CA SER A 235 20.66 5.68 -0.23
C SER A 235 19.45 5.34 -1.13
N ASN A 236 18.84 6.36 -1.77
CA ASN A 236 17.70 6.16 -2.66
C ASN A 236 18.03 5.21 -3.82
N PHE A 237 19.21 5.36 -4.42
CA PHE A 237 19.67 4.53 -5.53
C PHE A 237 19.93 3.08 -5.09
N ILE A 238 20.55 2.87 -3.93
CA ILE A 238 20.76 1.54 -3.34
C ILE A 238 19.41 0.86 -3.10
N ILE A 239 18.44 1.56 -2.49
CA ILE A 239 17.10 1.02 -2.23
C ILE A 239 16.41 0.62 -3.53
N LEU A 240 16.47 1.48 -4.56
CA LEU A 240 15.83 1.22 -5.85
C LEU A 240 16.46 0.02 -6.57
N LEU A 241 17.79 -0.04 -6.64
CA LEU A 241 18.50 -1.16 -7.25
C LEU A 241 18.27 -2.47 -6.50
N ALA A 242 18.30 -2.44 -5.16
CA ALA A 242 18.05 -3.63 -4.34
C ALA A 242 16.60 -4.13 -4.52
N SER A 243 15.64 -3.22 -4.62
CA SER A 243 14.23 -3.53 -4.90
C SER A 243 14.03 -4.13 -6.30
N ALA A 244 14.70 -3.57 -7.31
CA ALA A 244 14.67 -4.09 -8.68
C ALA A 244 15.34 -5.48 -8.78
N ALA A 245 16.50 -5.66 -8.13
CA ALA A 245 17.20 -6.93 -8.08
C ALA A 245 16.36 -8.01 -7.37
N TYR A 246 15.75 -7.68 -6.22
CA TYR A 246 14.83 -8.55 -5.50
C TYR A 246 13.67 -9.02 -6.40
N THR A 247 13.07 -8.07 -7.12
CA THR A 247 11.98 -8.36 -8.08
C THR A 247 12.41 -9.35 -9.13
N ARG A 248 13.59 -9.12 -9.74
CA ARG A 248 14.11 -10.00 -10.79
C ARG A 248 14.39 -11.41 -10.26
N VAL A 249 14.99 -11.51 -9.07
CA VAL A 249 15.24 -12.80 -8.40
C VAL A 249 13.92 -13.54 -8.19
N LYS A 250 12.90 -12.86 -7.66
CA LYS A 250 11.63 -13.52 -7.37
C LYS A 250 10.83 -13.89 -8.62
N GLN A 251 10.88 -13.06 -9.65
CA GLN A 251 10.32 -13.38 -10.96
C GLN A 251 10.95 -14.66 -11.54
N LEU A 252 12.28 -14.79 -11.48
CA LEU A 252 12.99 -15.98 -11.95
C LEU A 252 12.66 -17.23 -11.11
N GLU A 253 12.47 -17.08 -9.79
CA GLU A 253 12.01 -18.18 -8.93
C GLU A 253 10.62 -18.67 -9.31
N MET A 254 9.68 -17.75 -9.53
CA MET A 254 8.31 -18.11 -9.93
C MET A 254 8.30 -18.80 -11.29
N GLN A 255 9.09 -18.33 -12.26
CA GLN A 255 9.24 -18.97 -13.57
C GLN A 255 9.77 -20.40 -13.44
N ARG A 256 10.85 -20.61 -12.69
CA ARG A 256 11.42 -21.95 -12.46
C ARG A 256 10.46 -22.90 -11.76
N GLN A 257 9.64 -22.39 -10.82
CA GLN A 257 8.62 -23.19 -10.15
C GLN A 257 7.50 -23.59 -11.12
N HIS A 258 7.07 -22.68 -11.99
CA HIS A 258 6.06 -22.95 -13.01
C HIS A 258 6.56 -23.99 -14.03
N GLU A 259 7.79 -23.83 -14.51
CA GLU A 259 8.44 -24.79 -15.42
C GLU A 259 8.52 -26.18 -14.80
N ARG A 260 9.02 -26.29 -13.55
CA ARG A 260 9.09 -27.59 -12.83
C ARG A 260 7.71 -28.24 -12.65
N GLY A 261 6.69 -27.47 -12.29
CA GLY A 261 5.32 -27.98 -12.17
C GLY A 261 4.76 -28.50 -13.50
N SER A 262 5.06 -27.83 -14.61
CA SER A 262 4.63 -28.25 -15.94
C SER A 262 5.32 -29.52 -16.43
N THR A 263 6.58 -29.75 -16.06
CA THR A 263 7.33 -30.97 -16.42
C THR A 263 6.84 -32.18 -15.64
N THR A 264 6.51 -32.04 -14.35
CA THR A 264 5.94 -33.13 -13.54
C THR A 264 4.52 -33.50 -13.96
N GLN A 265 3.75 -32.60 -14.56
CA GLN A 265 2.40 -32.88 -15.05
C GLN A 265 2.39 -33.53 -16.45
N LYS A 266 3.53 -33.51 -17.17
CA LYS A 266 3.73 -34.13 -18.48
C LYS A 266 4.47 -35.48 -18.42
N ALA A 267 5.02 -35.85 -17.26
CA ALA A 267 5.69 -37.12 -17.00
C ALA A 267 4.74 -38.08 -16.29
#